data_AF-A0A6N2MK23-F1
#
_entry.id   AF-A0A6N2MK23-F1
#
_cell.length_a   1.000
_cell.length_b   1.000
_cell.length_c   1.000
_cell.angle_alpha   90.00
_cell.angle_beta   90.00
_cell.angle_gamma   90.00
#
_symmetry.space_group_name_H-M   'P 1'
#
loop_
_entity.id
_entity.type
_entity.pdbx_description
1 polymer ?
#
loop_
_entity_poly.entity_id
_entity_poly.type
_entity_poly.pdbx_seq_one_letter_code
_entity_poly.pdbx_strand_id
1 'polypeptide(L)'
;MGRMHSGGKGISASALPYKRTPPNWLKISAQDDLYHLIKKAVAIRKHLERNRKDKDSKFRLILVESRIHRLARYYKKTKKLAPVWKYESSTASTLTRRTKT
;
A
#
# COMPACT_ATOMS: atom_id res chain seq x y z
N MET A 1 -20.18 -6.30 6.33
CA MET A 1 -19.58 -5.57 7.48
C MET A 1 -19.77 -4.09 7.23
N GLY A 2 -20.46 -3.37 8.13
CA GLY A 2 -20.53 -1.91 8.07
C GLY A 2 -19.13 -1.29 8.16
N ARG A 3 -19.00 -0.01 7.79
CA ARG A 3 -17.70 0.66 7.76
C ARG A 3 -17.16 0.84 9.18
N MET A 4 -15.95 0.35 9.41
CA MET A 4 -15.33 0.25 10.74
C MET A 4 -15.03 1.60 11.42
N HIS A 5 -14.79 2.68 10.66
CA HIS A 5 -14.43 3.99 11.21
C HIS A 5 -15.25 5.15 10.59
N SER A 6 -16.45 4.87 10.11
CA SER A 6 -17.37 5.91 9.60
C SER A 6 -18.80 5.48 9.86
N GLY A 7 -19.67 6.39 10.28
CA GLY A 7 -21.05 6.07 10.69
C GLY A 7 -22.01 5.59 9.59
N GLY A 8 -21.55 5.48 8.34
CA GLY A 8 -22.37 5.05 7.20
C GLY A 8 -22.64 3.54 7.16
N LYS A 9 -23.89 3.16 6.90
CA LYS A 9 -24.37 1.77 6.77
C LYS A 9 -24.52 1.29 5.31
N GLY A 10 -23.53 1.60 4.45
CA GLY A 10 -23.58 1.20 3.03
C GLY A 10 -23.36 -0.31 2.82
N ILE A 11 -24.15 -0.93 1.93
CA ILE A 11 -24.10 -2.36 1.57
C ILE A 11 -23.53 -2.60 0.17
N SER A 12 -22.42 -1.94 -0.17
CA SER A 12 -21.70 -2.23 -1.41
C SER A 12 -20.73 -3.39 -1.15
N ALA A 13 -21.08 -4.59 -1.61
CA ALA A 13 -20.21 -5.76 -1.59
C ALA A 13 -19.96 -6.24 -3.04
N SER A 14 -18.76 -6.75 -3.30
CA SER A 14 -18.43 -7.34 -4.60
C SER A 14 -19.10 -8.71 -4.77
N ALA A 15 -19.77 -8.93 -5.90
CA ALA A 15 -20.19 -10.26 -6.32
C ALA A 15 -19.00 -11.01 -6.94
N LEU A 16 -18.55 -12.07 -6.31
CA LEU A 16 -17.40 -12.84 -6.79
C LEU A 16 -17.77 -13.63 -8.05
N PRO A 17 -16.88 -13.71 -9.06
CA PRO A 17 -17.10 -14.58 -10.20
C PRO A 17 -17.12 -16.04 -9.77
N TYR A 18 -17.92 -16.86 -10.46
CA TYR A 18 -18.05 -18.28 -10.17
C TYR A 18 -16.70 -19.02 -10.25
N LYS A 19 -15.86 -18.68 -11.24
CA LYS A 19 -14.49 -19.22 -11.38
C LYS A 19 -13.50 -18.37 -10.60
N ARG A 20 -12.74 -19.03 -9.71
CA ARG A 20 -11.75 -18.40 -8.82
C ARG A 20 -10.32 -18.43 -9.35
N THR A 21 -10.07 -19.07 -10.49
CA THR A 21 -8.74 -19.13 -11.09
C THR A 21 -8.38 -17.80 -11.76
N PRO A 22 -7.21 -17.21 -11.46
CA PRO A 22 -6.80 -15.97 -12.08
C PRO A 22 -6.53 -16.19 -13.58
N PRO A 23 -6.93 -15.25 -14.46
CA PRO A 23 -6.56 -15.30 -15.86
C PRO A 23 -5.04 -15.19 -16.02
N ASN A 24 -4.44 -15.90 -16.97
CA ASN A 24 -2.98 -15.93 -17.17
C ASN A 24 -2.33 -14.55 -17.49
N TRP A 25 -3.12 -13.57 -17.94
CA TRP A 25 -2.68 -12.20 -18.19
C TRP A 25 -2.66 -11.33 -16.93
N LEU A 26 -3.26 -11.81 -15.83
CA LEU A 26 -3.34 -11.12 -14.56
C LEU A 26 -2.12 -11.45 -13.69
N LYS A 27 -1.02 -10.72 -13.90
CA LYS A 27 0.18 -10.81 -13.05
C LYS A 27 0.01 -9.92 -11.80
N ILE A 28 -0.89 -10.31 -10.89
CA ILE A 28 -0.91 -9.70 -9.55
C ILE A 28 0.08 -10.48 -8.70
N SER A 29 1.25 -9.88 -8.51
CA SER A 29 2.28 -10.40 -7.64
C SER A 29 2.07 -9.87 -6.22
N ALA A 30 2.47 -10.61 -5.20
CA ALA A 30 2.45 -10.11 -3.82
C ALA A 30 3.29 -8.82 -3.64
N GLN A 31 4.16 -8.51 -4.60
CA GLN A 31 4.92 -7.26 -4.62
C GLN A 31 4.06 -6.04 -4.98
N ASP A 32 2.91 -6.21 -5.65
CA ASP A 32 2.06 -5.09 -6.09
C ASP A 32 1.39 -4.37 -4.91
N ASP A 33 0.91 -5.08 -3.89
CA ASP A 33 0.27 -4.46 -2.72
C ASP A 33 1.24 -3.55 -1.95
N LEU A 34 2.49 -4.00 -1.78
CA LEU A 34 3.54 -3.23 -1.13
C LEU A 34 3.95 -2.02 -2.00
N TYR A 35 4.08 -2.23 -3.30
CA TYR A 35 4.41 -1.17 -4.27
C TYR A 35 3.39 -0.02 -4.26
N HIS A 36 2.10 -0.32 -4.29
CA HIS A 36 1.05 0.71 -4.30
C HIS A 36 1.01 1.52 -3.00
N LEU A 37 1.27 0.89 -1.85
CA LEU A 37 1.36 1.59 -0.56
C LEU A 37 2.59 2.50 -0.51
N ILE A 38 3.75 2.02 -0.96
CA ILE A 38 4.98 2.82 -1.02
C ILE A 38 4.79 4.01 -1.96
N LYS A 39 4.20 3.80 -3.14
CA LYS A 39 3.88 4.87 -4.10
C LYS A 39 2.99 5.94 -3.49
N LYS A 40 1.97 5.54 -2.72
CA LYS A 40 1.09 6.48 -2.01
C LYS A 40 1.83 7.25 -0.92
N ALA A 41 2.71 6.60 -0.15
CA ALA A 41 3.52 7.26 0.88
C ALA A 41 4.45 8.33 0.28
N VAL A 42 5.12 8.02 -0.83
CA VAL A 42 5.99 8.97 -1.56
C VAL A 42 5.21 10.19 -2.03
N ALA A 43 4.00 9.99 -2.58
CA ALA A 43 3.15 11.09 -3.01
C ALA A 43 2.73 12.01 -1.84
N ILE A 44 2.35 11.43 -0.70
CA ILE A 44 1.97 12.20 0.50
C ILE A 44 3.17 12.96 1.07
N ARG A 45 4.36 12.34 1.09
CA ARG A 45 5.61 13.01 1.52
C ARG A 45 5.91 14.24 0.66
N LYS A 46 5.85 14.10 -0.67
CA LYS A 46 6.04 15.21 -1.62
C LYS A 46 5.00 16.32 -1.46
N HIS A 47 3.75 15.97 -1.15
CA HIS A 47 2.71 16.95 -0.84
C HIS A 47 3.03 17.74 0.44
N LEU A 48 3.47 17.05 1.49
CA LEU A 48 3.78 17.63 2.79
C LEU A 48 5.04 18.51 2.80
N GLU A 49 5.97 18.31 1.86
CA GLU A 49 7.12 19.21 1.66
C GLU A 49 6.68 20.65 1.36
N ARG A 50 5.62 20.79 0.55
CA ARG A 50 5.03 22.10 0.19
C ARG A 50 3.99 22.54 1.21
N ASN A 51 3.20 21.59 1.74
CA ASN A 51 2.06 21.85 2.62
C ASN A 51 2.35 21.42 4.07
N ARG A 52 3.38 22.01 4.68
CA ARG A 52 3.90 21.59 6.01
C ARG A 52 2.88 21.69 7.15
N LYS A 53 1.83 22.52 7.02
CA LYS A 53 0.79 22.74 8.03
C LYS A 53 -0.39 21.75 7.93
N ASP A 54 -0.46 20.96 6.86
CA ASP A 54 -1.54 19.99 6.67
C ASP A 54 -1.41 18.81 7.66
N LYS A 55 -2.19 18.88 8.75
CA LYS A 55 -2.20 17.89 9.82
C LYS A 55 -2.91 16.60 9.40
N ASP A 56 -3.91 16.70 8.53
CA ASP A 56 -4.70 15.56 8.06
C ASP A 56 -3.85 14.65 7.16
N SER A 57 -3.09 15.23 6.24
CA SER A 57 -2.13 14.48 5.40
C SER A 57 -0.99 13.85 6.22
N LYS A 58 -0.52 14.49 7.30
CA LYS A 58 0.44 13.89 8.24
C LYS A 58 -0.14 12.66 8.94
N PHE A 59 -1.38 12.76 9.42
CA PHE A 59 -2.07 11.62 10.03
C PHE A 59 -2.23 10.48 9.02
N ARG A 60 -2.66 10.79 7.79
CA ARG A 60 -2.77 9.77 6.73
C ARG A 60 -1.43 9.14 6.36
N LEU A 61 -0.33 9.89 6.36
CA LEU A 61 1.01 9.34 6.14
C LEU A 61 1.36 8.28 7.20
N ILE A 62 1.12 8.56 8.48
CA ILE A 62 1.36 7.62 9.59
C ILE A 62 0.57 6.32 9.39
N LEU A 63 -0.69 6.42 8.95
CA LEU A 63 -1.53 5.25 8.69
C LEU A 63 -0.99 4.42 7.52
N VAL A 64 -0.53 5.07 6.45
CA VAL A 64 0.04 4.38 5.28
C VAL A 64 1.36 3.69 5.65
N GLU A 65 2.26 4.38 6.36
CA GLU A 65 3.54 3.81 6.81
C GLU A 65 3.33 2.62 7.77
N SER A 66 2.35 2.72 8.67
CA SER A 66 1.97 1.61 9.55
C SER A 66 1.48 0.38 8.77
N ARG A 67 0.73 0.58 7.68
CA ARG A 67 0.29 -0.52 6.80
C ARG A 67 1.47 -1.16 6.08
N ILE A 68 2.43 -0.38 5.59
CA ILE A 68 3.65 -0.87 4.94
C ILE A 68 4.43 -1.78 5.90
N HIS A 69 4.66 -1.35 7.15
CA HIS A 69 5.37 -2.15 8.13
C HIS A 69 4.66 -3.46 8.48
N ARG A 70 3.33 -3.44 8.66
CA ARG A 70 2.54 -4.66 8.90
C ARG A 70 2.65 -5.65 7.74
N LEU A 71 2.54 -5.16 6.51
CA LEU A 71 2.59 -5.98 5.30
C LEU A 71 3.99 -6.55 5.07
N ALA A 72 5.03 -5.74 5.27
CA ALA A 72 6.43 -6.17 5.21
C ALA A 72 6.73 -7.30 6.21
N ARG A 73 6.23 -7.22 7.46
CA ARG A 73 6.36 -8.31 8.44
C ARG A 73 5.72 -9.60 7.96
N TYR A 74 4.51 -9.52 7.40
CA TYR A 74 3.81 -10.68 6.85
C TYR A 74 4.58 -11.33 5.68
N TYR A 75 5.15 -10.52 4.77
CA TYR A 75 5.93 -11.05 3.65
C TYR A 75 7.29 -11.61 4.03
N LYS A 76 7.91 -11.10 5.10
CA LYS A 76 9.08 -11.75 5.71
C LYS A 76 8.72 -13.13 6.27
N LYS A 77 7.61 -13.23 7.01
CA LYS A 77 7.14 -14.51 7.58
C LYS A 77 6.81 -15.54 6.49
N THR A 78 6.16 -15.11 5.42
CA THR A 78 5.76 -15.98 4.29
C THR A 78 6.88 -16.21 3.26
N LYS A 79 8.12 -15.79 3.56
CA LYS A 79 9.32 -15.89 2.70
C LYS A 79 9.17 -15.27 1.30
N LYS A 80 8.22 -14.36 1.11
CA LYS A 80 8.06 -13.59 -0.14
C LYS A 80 9.00 -12.39 -0.24
N LEU A 81 9.69 -12.07 0.86
CA LEU A 81 10.60 -10.93 0.99
C LEU A 81 11.83 -11.33 1.81
N ALA A 82 12.99 -10.78 1.46
CA ALA A 82 14.22 -11.04 2.19
C ALA A 82 14.10 -10.59 3.67
N PRO A 83 14.62 -11.36 4.64
CA PRO A 83 14.54 -11.00 6.06
C PRO A 83 15.15 -9.62 6.38
N VAL A 84 16.22 -9.27 5.67
CA VAL A 84 16.95 -8.00 5.80
C VAL A 84 16.19 -6.78 5.25
N TRP A 85 15.16 -7.00 4.43
CA TRP A 85 14.46 -5.90 3.75
C TRP A 85 13.82 -4.93 4.76
N LYS A 86 14.02 -3.62 4.57
CA LYS A 86 13.45 -2.58 5.43
C LYS A 86 12.86 -1.47 4.58
N TYR A 87 11.74 -0.92 5.05
CA TYR A 87 11.16 0.27 4.45
C TYR A 87 11.89 1.51 4.97
N GLU A 88 12.49 2.26 4.07
CA GLU A 88 13.15 3.54 4.35
C GLU A 88 12.54 4.62 3.46
N SER A 89 12.09 5.73 4.05
CA SER A 89 11.37 6.79 3.32
C SER A 89 12.25 7.51 2.30
N SER A 90 13.55 7.61 2.54
CA SER A 90 14.53 8.22 1.63
C SER A 90 14.69 7.40 0.34
N THR A 91 14.74 6.07 0.48
CA THR A 91 14.93 5.12 -0.64
C THR A 91 13.61 4.72 -1.29
N ALA A 92 12.46 5.04 -0.67
CA ALA A 92 11.13 4.71 -1.17
C ALA A 92 10.87 5.23 -2.61
N SER A 93 11.44 6.38 -2.96
CA SER A 93 11.31 7.01 -4.27
C SER A 93 11.88 6.13 -5.39
N THR A 94 13.03 5.50 -5.17
CA THR A 94 13.71 4.69 -6.19
C THR A 94 13.00 3.36 -6.44
N LEU A 95 12.41 2.78 -5.39
CA LEU A 95 11.59 1.55 -5.45
C LEU A 95 10.32 1.72 -6.30
N THR A 96 9.82 2.95 -6.44
CA THR A 96 8.59 3.24 -7.21
C THR A 96 8.85 3.68 -8.64
N ARG A 97 10.11 3.95 -8.99
CA ARG A 97 10.51 4.40 -10.32
C ARG A 97 10.60 3.19 -11.24
N ARG A 98 9.47 2.72 -11.78
CA ARG A 98 9.49 1.77 -12.90
C ARG A 98 10.34 2.39 -14.01
N THR A 99 11.49 1.80 -14.31
CA THR A 99 12.26 2.11 -15.52
C THR A 99 11.34 1.77 -16.69
N LYS A 100 10.93 2.77 -17.46
CA LYS A 100 10.32 2.54 -18.77
C LYS A 100 11.36 1.80 -19.61
N THR A 101 11.13 0.52 -19.87
CA THR A 101 11.54 -0.12 -21.12
C THR A 101 10.58 0.33 -22.20
#